data_AF-A0A942CKX4-F1
#
_entry.id   AF-A0A942CKX4-F1
#
_cell.length_a   1.000
_cell.length_b   1.000
_cell.length_c   1.000
_cell.angle_alpha   90.00
_cell.angle_beta   90.00
_cell.angle_gamma   90.00
#
_symmetry.space_group_name_H-M   'P 1'
#
loop_
_entity.id
_entity.type
_entity.pdbx_description
1 polymer ?
#
loop_
_entity_poly.entity_id
_entity_poly.type
_entity_poly.pdbx_seq_one_letter_code
_entity_poly.pdbx_strand_id
1 'polypeptide(L)'
;MSSGTSTDHGHIRPDSPESAAQPGMQPWQFFVLAGLGCATAVTFMARAQGLTVVLLLSLLMATTVLVAIAAFRAIRPLVSEQDDRSAVIGQRTRAALEQEKANTLRTIKELEFDRAMGKMSEEDFREMSSRLRARAARLIKQLDAGTGYRPRIEQDLARRLGERAEAKPSRAARACAQCSTANDPDARFCKNCGGRLA
;
A
#
# COMPACT_ATOMS: atom_id res chain seq x y z
N MET A 1 13.55 57.90 -11.74
CA MET A 1 12.67 58.62 -10.79
C MET A 1 11.26 58.61 -11.36
N SER A 2 10.27 58.43 -10.49
CA SER A 2 8.82 58.47 -10.75
C SER A 2 8.15 57.18 -11.21
N SER A 3 7.88 56.39 -10.18
CA SER A 3 6.94 55.29 -10.06
C SER A 3 5.50 55.76 -10.31
N GLY A 4 4.77 55.06 -11.18
CA GLY A 4 3.32 55.17 -11.32
C GLY A 4 2.69 53.82 -10.99
N THR A 5 2.45 53.57 -9.70
CA THR A 5 1.70 52.40 -9.22
C THR A 5 0.21 52.69 -9.36
N SER A 6 -0.42 52.11 -10.37
CA SER A 6 -1.88 52.10 -10.53
C SER A 6 -2.45 50.97 -9.67
N THR A 7 -3.00 51.35 -8.51
CA THR A 7 -3.75 50.48 -7.60
C THR A 7 -5.16 50.31 -8.15
N ASP A 8 -5.40 49.21 -8.87
CA ASP A 8 -6.77 48.79 -9.22
C ASP A 8 -7.35 48.02 -8.02
N HIS A 9 -8.31 48.66 -7.35
CA HIS A 9 -9.03 48.11 -6.21
C HIS A 9 -10.11 47.14 -6.70
N GLY A 10 -9.70 45.93 -7.06
CA GLY A 10 -10.59 44.80 -7.23
C GLY A 10 -11.13 44.35 -5.87
N HIS A 11 -12.42 44.60 -5.62
CA HIS A 11 -13.15 44.04 -4.49
C HIS A 11 -13.12 42.51 -4.51
N ILE A 12 -12.20 41.90 -3.77
CA ILE A 12 -12.25 40.48 -3.44
C ILE A 12 -13.28 40.32 -2.31
N ARG A 13 -14.46 39.83 -2.67
CA ARG A 13 -15.47 39.34 -1.75
C ARG A 13 -14.85 38.15 -0.98
N PRO A 14 -14.73 38.17 0.36
CA PRO A 14 -14.33 36.99 1.09
C PRO A 14 -15.49 36.00 1.02
N ASP A 15 -15.28 34.90 0.28
CA ASP A 15 -16.14 33.74 0.38
C ASP A 15 -16.18 33.29 1.83
N SER A 16 -17.40 33.14 2.32
CA SER A 16 -17.69 32.67 3.67
C SER A 16 -17.07 31.27 3.87
N PRO A 17 -16.66 30.92 5.10
CA PRO A 17 -16.15 29.58 5.39
C PRO A 17 -17.32 28.59 5.37
N GLU A 18 -17.68 28.12 4.18
CA GLU A 18 -18.71 27.12 4.03
C GLU A 18 -18.14 25.74 4.38
N SER A 19 -18.52 25.30 5.58
CA SER A 19 -18.54 23.91 6.03
C SER A 19 -17.19 23.22 6.14
N ALA A 20 -16.58 23.36 7.32
CA ALA A 20 -15.75 22.31 7.87
C ALA A 20 -16.55 21.00 7.77
N ALA A 21 -16.16 20.13 6.83
CA ALA A 21 -16.67 18.78 6.75
C ALA A 21 -16.49 18.15 8.14
N GLN A 22 -17.60 18.03 8.86
CA GLN A 22 -17.61 17.34 10.14
C GLN A 22 -17.03 15.95 9.86
N PRO A 23 -15.99 15.51 10.58
CA PRO A 23 -15.48 14.16 10.44
C PRO A 23 -16.58 13.20 10.89
N GLY A 24 -17.43 12.79 9.96
CA GLY A 24 -18.42 11.76 10.18
C GLY A 24 -17.68 10.51 10.61
N MET A 25 -18.06 9.97 11.77
CA MET A 25 -17.49 8.74 12.30
C MET A 25 -17.44 7.69 11.20
N GLN A 26 -16.24 7.22 10.87
CA GLN A 26 -16.11 6.16 9.88
C GLN A 26 -16.78 4.89 10.43
N PRO A 27 -17.43 4.06 9.58
CA PRO A 27 -18.18 2.90 10.04
C PRO A 27 -17.38 1.97 10.98
N TRP A 28 -16.07 1.84 10.76
CA TRP A 28 -15.19 1.04 11.62
C TRP A 28 -15.03 1.61 13.04
N GLN A 29 -15.06 2.95 13.20
CA GLN A 29 -14.98 3.60 14.51
C GLN A 29 -16.22 3.31 15.35
N PHE A 30 -17.40 3.22 14.70
CA PHE A 30 -18.63 2.81 15.37
C PHE A 30 -18.54 1.38 15.92
N PHE A 31 -18.01 0.43 15.14
CA PHE A 31 -17.83 -0.95 15.60
C PHE A 31 -16.81 -1.07 16.74
N VAL A 32 -15.73 -0.27 16.70
CA VAL A 32 -14.74 -0.23 17.79
C VAL A 32 -15.35 0.34 19.06
N LEU A 33 -16.11 1.44 18.96
CA LEU A 33 -16.77 2.05 20.11
C LEU A 33 -17.89 1.18 20.67
N ALA A 34 -18.66 0.50 19.82
CA ALA A 34 -19.67 -0.46 20.25
C ALA A 34 -19.04 -1.68 20.95
N GLY A 35 -17.94 -2.21 20.40
CA GLY A 35 -17.17 -3.28 21.03
C GLY A 35 -16.59 -2.88 22.39
N LEU A 36 -16.02 -1.67 22.48
CA LEU A 36 -15.52 -1.11 23.73
C LEU A 36 -16.65 -0.90 24.75
N GLY A 37 -17.79 -0.38 24.31
CA GLY A 37 -18.99 -0.20 25.11
C GLY A 37 -19.51 -1.52 25.69
N CYS A 38 -19.65 -2.56 24.85
CA CYS A 38 -20.04 -3.90 25.29
C CYS A 38 -19.04 -4.48 26.30
N ALA A 39 -17.72 -4.30 26.10
CA ALA A 39 -16.70 -4.75 27.04
C ALA A 39 -16.81 -4.04 28.41
N THR A 40 -17.03 -2.72 28.40
CA THR A 40 -17.25 -1.93 29.63
C THR A 40 -18.55 -2.29 30.34
N ALA A 41 -19.62 -2.60 29.61
CA ALA A 41 -20.89 -3.00 30.20
C ALA A 41 -20.80 -4.39 30.85
N VAL A 42 -20.16 -5.35 30.19
CA VAL A 42 -19.91 -6.70 30.73
C VAL A 42 -19.06 -6.63 32.00
N THR A 43 -18.00 -5.81 32.02
CA THR A 43 -17.15 -5.66 33.21
C THR A 43 -17.86 -4.94 34.36
N PHE A 44 -18.74 -3.97 34.06
CA PHE A 44 -19.54 -3.29 35.08
C PHE A 44 -20.60 -4.22 35.69
N MET A 45 -21.29 -5.03 34.88
CA MET A 45 -22.26 -6.02 35.35
C MET A 45 -21.59 -7.19 36.12
N ALA A 46 -20.36 -7.55 35.75
CA ALA A 46 -19.59 -8.58 36.44
C ALA A 46 -19.05 -8.13 37.81
N ARG A 47 -19.13 -6.84 38.18
CA ARG A 47 -18.70 -6.36 39.52
C ARG A 47 -19.50 -6.96 40.68
N ALA A 48 -20.69 -7.51 40.41
CA ALA A 48 -21.53 -8.17 41.41
C ALA A 48 -21.36 -9.70 41.45
N GLN A 49 -20.52 -10.27 40.58
CA GLN A 49 -20.34 -11.72 40.47
C GLN A 49 -18.93 -12.12 40.90
N GLY A 50 -18.82 -13.27 41.60
CA GLY A 50 -17.57 -13.73 42.21
C GLY A 50 -16.39 -13.82 41.23
N LEU A 51 -15.18 -13.80 41.77
CA LEU A 51 -13.91 -13.72 41.02
C LEU A 51 -13.78 -14.78 39.90
N THR A 52 -14.39 -15.95 40.09
CA THR A 52 -14.51 -17.01 39.09
C THR A 52 -15.26 -16.61 37.82
N VAL A 53 -16.35 -15.83 37.94
CA VAL A 53 -17.16 -15.41 36.79
C VAL A 53 -16.41 -14.39 35.94
N VAL A 54 -15.69 -13.46 36.59
CA VAL A 54 -14.85 -12.48 35.90
C VAL A 54 -13.75 -13.19 35.10
N LEU A 55 -13.09 -14.20 35.69
CA LEU A 55 -12.06 -14.98 34.99
C LEU A 55 -12.63 -15.73 33.78
N LEU A 56 -13.77 -16.41 33.93
CA LEU A 56 -14.42 -17.13 32.83
C LEU A 56 -14.83 -16.21 31.68
N LEU A 57 -15.39 -15.03 31.98
CA LEU A 57 -15.77 -14.05 30.96
C LEU A 57 -14.55 -13.47 30.23
N SER A 58 -13.46 -13.18 30.95
CA SER A 58 -12.22 -12.69 30.34
C SER A 58 -11.61 -13.71 29.38
N LEU A 59 -11.67 -15.00 29.73
CA LEU A 59 -11.18 -16.09 28.90
C LEU A 59 -12.05 -16.29 27.64
N LEU A 60 -13.36 -16.16 27.76
CA LEU A 60 -14.28 -16.19 26.62
C LEU A 60 -14.05 -15.00 25.67
N MET A 61 -13.80 -13.81 26.20
CA MET A 61 -13.43 -12.67 25.36
C MET A 61 -12.07 -12.88 24.67
N ALA A 62 -11.07 -13.38 25.39
CA ALA A 62 -9.74 -13.63 24.81
C ALA A 62 -9.80 -14.67 23.68
N THR A 63 -10.55 -15.76 23.88
CA THR A 63 -10.71 -16.82 22.87
C THR A 63 -11.47 -16.32 21.63
N THR A 64 -12.56 -15.57 21.81
CA THR A 64 -13.31 -15.00 20.68
C THR A 64 -12.47 -14.01 19.86
N VAL A 65 -11.68 -13.15 20.51
CA VAL A 65 -10.75 -12.23 19.82
C VAL A 65 -9.68 -13.00 19.06
N LEU A 66 -9.08 -14.04 19.66
CA LEU A 66 -8.09 -14.89 19.00
C LEU A 66 -8.65 -15.57 17.75
N VAL A 67 -9.85 -16.14 17.85
CA VAL A 67 -10.54 -16.79 16.72
C VAL A 67 -10.86 -15.77 15.63
N ALA A 68 -11.33 -14.58 15.98
CA ALA A 68 -11.61 -13.51 15.01
C ALA A 68 -10.34 -13.05 14.27
N ILE A 69 -9.22 -12.89 14.97
CA ILE A 69 -7.92 -12.54 14.37
C ILE A 69 -7.43 -13.65 13.43
N ALA A 70 -7.55 -14.91 13.86
CA ALA A 70 -7.16 -16.07 13.05
C ALA A 70 -8.00 -16.17 11.77
N ALA A 71 -9.33 -16.02 11.88
CA ALA A 71 -10.24 -16.02 10.74
C ALA A 71 -9.96 -14.84 9.80
N PHE A 72 -9.76 -13.63 10.33
CA PHE A 72 -9.41 -12.46 9.52
C PHE A 72 -8.09 -12.67 8.77
N ARG A 73 -7.06 -13.23 9.42
CA ARG A 73 -5.80 -13.58 8.75
C ARG A 73 -5.96 -14.66 7.69
N ALA A 74 -6.86 -15.62 7.88
CA ALA A 74 -7.14 -16.67 6.91
C ALA A 74 -7.91 -16.15 5.69
N ILE A 75 -8.82 -15.20 5.86
CA ILE A 75 -9.68 -14.66 4.79
C ILE A 75 -8.97 -13.56 3.98
N ARG A 76 -8.13 -12.74 4.62
CA ARG A 76 -7.38 -11.65 3.97
C ARG A 76 -6.66 -12.07 2.67
N PRO A 77 -5.96 -13.22 2.57
CA PRO A 77 -5.30 -13.63 1.34
C PRO A 77 -6.26 -14.05 0.21
N LEU A 78 -7.52 -14.41 0.51
CA LEU A 78 -8.52 -14.71 -0.52
C LEU A 78 -9.16 -13.44 -1.10
N VAL A 79 -9.09 -12.31 -0.39
CA VAL A 79 -9.67 -11.02 -0.82
C VAL A 79 -8.61 -10.07 -1.41
N SER A 80 -7.32 -10.34 -1.20
CA SER A 80 -6.20 -9.55 -1.73
C SER A 80 -5.46 -10.30 -2.83
N GLU A 81 -6.08 -10.42 -4.00
CA GLU A 81 -5.71 -11.47 -4.97
C GLU A 81 -4.44 -11.26 -5.80
N GLN A 82 -3.76 -10.11 -5.83
CA GLN A 82 -2.64 -9.95 -6.79
C GLN A 82 -1.37 -9.23 -6.34
N ASP A 83 -1.47 -8.24 -5.45
CA ASP A 83 -0.29 -7.44 -5.08
C ASP A 83 0.62 -8.16 -4.07
N ASP A 84 0.03 -8.86 -3.09
CA ASP A 84 0.80 -9.54 -2.05
C ASP A 84 1.46 -10.83 -2.54
N ARG A 85 0.82 -11.61 -3.42
CA ARG A 85 1.40 -12.87 -3.93
C ARG A 85 2.62 -12.61 -4.81
N SER A 86 2.57 -11.60 -5.67
CA SER A 86 3.69 -11.24 -6.54
C SER A 86 4.84 -10.63 -5.74
N ALA A 87 4.54 -9.80 -4.73
CA ALA A 87 5.52 -9.28 -3.79
C ALA A 87 6.20 -10.40 -2.98
N VAL A 88 5.43 -11.35 -2.42
CA VAL A 88 5.98 -12.46 -1.62
C VAL A 88 6.84 -13.41 -2.45
N ILE A 89 6.46 -13.72 -3.70
CA ILE A 89 7.28 -14.55 -4.60
C ILE A 89 8.58 -13.81 -4.91
N GLY A 90 8.52 -12.52 -5.27
CA GLY A 90 9.69 -11.68 -5.52
C GLY A 90 10.65 -11.61 -4.32
N GLN A 91 10.10 -11.44 -3.12
CA GLN A 91 10.88 -11.40 -1.87
C GLN A 91 11.55 -12.75 -1.56
N ARG A 92 10.86 -13.88 -1.75
CA ARG A 92 11.45 -15.22 -1.55
C ARG A 92 12.56 -15.51 -2.55
N THR A 93 12.35 -15.21 -3.82
CA THR A 93 13.40 -15.37 -4.85
C THR A 93 14.59 -14.44 -4.61
N ARG A 94 14.35 -13.22 -4.13
CA ARG A 94 15.41 -12.27 -3.79
C ARG A 94 16.23 -12.73 -2.58
N ALA A 95 15.57 -13.19 -1.52
CA ALA A 95 16.23 -13.72 -0.33
C ALA A 95 17.12 -14.93 -0.66
N ALA A 96 16.66 -15.83 -1.53
CA ALA A 96 17.46 -16.96 -2.02
C ALA A 96 18.71 -16.49 -2.79
N LEU A 97 18.56 -15.50 -3.69
CA LEU A 97 19.68 -14.92 -4.43
C LEU A 97 20.67 -14.17 -3.51
N GLU A 98 20.18 -13.48 -2.48
CA GLU A 98 21.02 -12.82 -1.46
C GLU A 98 21.83 -13.85 -0.66
N GLN A 99 21.21 -14.97 -0.30
CA GLN A 99 21.88 -16.07 0.39
C GLN A 99 22.97 -16.71 -0.48
N GLU A 100 22.66 -17.00 -1.76
CA GLU A 100 23.65 -17.53 -2.70
C GLU A 100 24.82 -16.58 -2.93
N LYS A 101 24.55 -15.27 -3.01
CA LYS A 101 25.58 -14.22 -3.09
C LYS A 101 26.47 -14.26 -1.86
N ALA A 102 25.89 -14.28 -0.66
CA ALA A 102 26.64 -14.30 0.60
C ALA A 102 27.55 -15.54 0.69
N ASN A 103 27.02 -16.72 0.33
CA ASN A 103 27.78 -17.96 0.30
C ASN A 103 28.95 -17.89 -0.70
N THR A 104 28.70 -17.40 -1.92
CA THR A 104 29.75 -17.27 -2.95
C THR A 104 30.87 -16.32 -2.50
N LEU A 105 30.51 -15.19 -1.88
CA LEU A 105 31.49 -14.23 -1.36
C LEU A 105 32.28 -14.80 -0.19
N ARG A 106 31.66 -15.58 0.69
CA ARG A 106 32.35 -16.29 1.77
C ARG A 106 33.37 -17.28 1.20
N THR A 107 33.00 -18.09 0.21
CA THR A 107 33.94 -19.03 -0.43
C THR A 107 35.14 -18.32 -1.06
N ILE A 108 34.95 -17.15 -1.68
CA ILE A 108 36.07 -16.34 -2.19
C ILE A 108 37.00 -15.91 -1.04
N LYS A 109 36.43 -15.53 0.11
CA LYS A 109 37.22 -15.13 1.29
C LYS A 109 37.98 -16.29 1.91
N GLU A 110 37.38 -17.47 1.96
CA GLU A 110 38.06 -18.70 2.41
C GLU A 110 39.23 -19.05 1.48
N LEU A 111 39.06 -18.96 0.16
CA LEU A 111 40.16 -19.15 -0.80
C LEU A 111 41.28 -18.11 -0.63
N GLU A 112 40.93 -16.85 -0.39
CA GLU A 112 41.92 -15.80 -0.11
C GLU A 112 42.72 -16.09 1.16
N PHE A 113 42.06 -16.65 2.17
CA PHE A 113 42.69 -17.09 3.41
C PHE A 113 43.58 -18.32 3.20
N ASP A 114 43.12 -19.35 2.50
CA ASP A 114 43.91 -20.56 2.24
C ASP A 114 45.19 -20.26 1.45
N ARG A 115 45.11 -19.31 0.50
CA ARG A 115 46.28 -18.77 -0.21
C ARG A 115 47.24 -18.05 0.74
N ALA A 116 46.72 -17.17 1.60
CA ALA A 116 47.54 -16.44 2.58
C ALA A 116 48.22 -17.37 3.59
N MET A 117 47.58 -18.51 3.89
CA MET A 117 48.12 -19.59 4.73
C MET A 117 49.10 -20.52 3.99
N GLY A 118 49.34 -20.29 2.68
CA GLY A 118 50.23 -21.11 1.87
C GLY A 118 49.70 -22.53 1.57
N LYS A 119 48.41 -22.78 1.79
CA LYS A 119 47.77 -24.09 1.52
C LYS A 119 47.45 -24.31 0.03
N MET A 120 47.51 -23.25 -0.78
CA MET A 120 47.16 -23.27 -2.19
C MET A 120 48.15 -22.46 -3.02
N SER A 121 48.39 -22.90 -4.26
CA SER A 121 49.22 -22.19 -5.23
C SER A 121 48.50 -20.93 -5.77
N GLU A 122 49.27 -19.93 -6.22
CA GLU A 122 48.71 -18.72 -6.84
C GLU A 122 48.01 -19.01 -8.19
N GLU A 123 48.45 -20.05 -8.89
CA GLU A 123 47.83 -20.51 -10.15
C GLU A 123 46.44 -21.09 -9.89
N ASP A 124 46.31 -22.02 -8.95
CA ASP A 124 45.02 -22.61 -8.57
C ASP A 124 44.06 -21.56 -8.01
N PHE A 125 44.57 -20.64 -7.19
CA PHE A 125 43.78 -19.55 -6.65
C PHE A 125 43.22 -18.65 -7.74
N ARG A 126 44.04 -18.24 -8.72
CA ARG A 126 43.59 -17.37 -9.83
C ARG A 126 42.50 -18.04 -10.65
N GLU A 127 42.68 -19.33 -10.98
CA GLU A 127 41.68 -20.07 -11.73
C GLU A 127 40.35 -20.16 -10.96
N MET A 128 40.37 -20.67 -9.73
CA MET A 128 39.14 -20.86 -8.94
C MET A 128 38.46 -19.54 -8.57
N SER A 129 39.23 -18.53 -8.17
CA SER A 129 38.68 -17.23 -7.80
C SER A 129 38.07 -16.48 -8.98
N SER A 130 38.61 -16.64 -10.21
CA SER A 130 38.02 -16.04 -11.41
C SER A 130 36.61 -16.57 -11.69
N ARG A 131 36.42 -17.90 -11.60
CA ARG A 131 35.12 -18.57 -11.81
C ARG A 131 34.09 -18.13 -10.77
N LEU A 132 34.50 -18.04 -9.50
CA LEU A 132 33.63 -17.60 -8.41
C LEU A 132 33.28 -16.10 -8.50
N ARG A 133 34.24 -15.24 -8.86
CA ARG A 133 33.99 -13.81 -9.09
C ARG A 133 33.01 -13.58 -10.24
N ALA A 134 33.15 -14.35 -11.34
CA ALA A 134 32.19 -14.32 -12.43
C ALA A 134 30.79 -14.76 -11.98
N ARG A 135 30.68 -15.78 -11.12
CA ARG A 135 29.39 -16.19 -10.53
C ARG A 135 28.79 -15.12 -9.62
N ALA A 136 29.60 -14.52 -8.74
CA ALA A 136 29.16 -13.44 -7.85
C ALA A 136 28.65 -12.23 -8.64
N ALA A 137 29.34 -11.84 -9.72
CA ALA A 137 28.91 -10.76 -10.60
C ALA A 137 27.55 -11.03 -11.26
N ARG A 138 27.28 -12.29 -11.66
CA ARG A 138 25.97 -12.67 -12.21
C ARG A 138 24.85 -12.56 -11.16
N LEU A 139 25.09 -13.02 -9.94
CA LEU A 139 24.11 -12.94 -8.84
C LEU A 139 23.80 -11.48 -8.47
N ILE A 140 24.81 -10.62 -8.42
CA ILE A 140 24.63 -9.18 -8.17
C ILE A 140 23.80 -8.55 -9.28
N LYS A 141 24.10 -8.83 -10.55
CA LYS A 141 23.33 -8.31 -11.69
C LYS A 141 21.86 -8.76 -11.66
N GLN A 142 21.58 -10.00 -11.23
CA GLN A 142 20.21 -10.49 -11.08
C GLN A 142 19.46 -9.77 -9.95
N LEU A 143 20.12 -9.50 -8.83
CA LEU A 143 19.55 -8.72 -7.72
C LEU A 143 19.28 -7.26 -8.13
N ASP A 144 20.20 -6.64 -8.85
CA ASP A 144 20.08 -5.26 -9.33
C ASP A 144 19.00 -5.12 -10.43
N ALA A 145 18.84 -6.15 -11.27
CA ALA A 145 17.75 -6.19 -12.24
C ALA A 145 16.38 -6.16 -11.52
N GLY A 146 16.24 -6.91 -10.42
CA GLY A 146 15.00 -6.93 -9.63
C GLY A 146 14.64 -5.58 -8.99
N THR A 147 15.63 -4.77 -8.60
CA THR A 147 15.41 -3.43 -8.03
C THR A 147 15.25 -2.34 -9.09
N GLY A 148 15.85 -2.50 -10.28
CA GLY A 148 15.82 -1.49 -11.35
C GLY A 148 14.47 -1.35 -12.08
N TYR A 149 13.65 -2.42 -12.14
CA TYR A 149 12.35 -2.34 -12.80
C TYR A 149 11.28 -1.62 -11.97
N ARG A 150 11.32 -1.75 -10.64
CA ARG A 150 10.35 -1.16 -9.71
C ARG A 150 10.16 0.36 -9.90
N PRO A 151 11.21 1.21 -9.84
CA PRO A 151 11.06 2.65 -10.01
C PRO A 151 10.65 3.04 -11.44
N ARG A 152 11.08 2.29 -12.46
CA ARG A 152 10.65 2.51 -13.85
C ARG A 152 9.16 2.22 -14.04
N ILE A 153 8.68 1.13 -13.47
CA ILE A 153 7.26 0.76 -13.50
C ILE A 153 6.43 1.82 -12.77
N GLU A 154 6.88 2.30 -11.61
CA GLU A 154 6.21 3.37 -10.87
C GLU A 154 6.17 4.69 -11.66
N GLN A 155 7.26 5.07 -12.33
CA GLN A 155 7.31 6.26 -13.20
C GLN A 155 6.39 6.12 -14.42
N ASP A 156 6.36 4.95 -15.07
CA ASP A 156 5.48 4.72 -16.21
C ASP A 156 4.00 4.66 -15.80
N LEU A 157 3.69 4.12 -14.61
CA LEU A 157 2.34 4.16 -14.03
C LEU A 157 1.91 5.59 -13.71
N ALA A 158 2.78 6.37 -13.07
CA ALA A 158 2.52 7.77 -12.76
C ALA A 158 2.27 8.59 -14.02
N ARG A 159 3.07 8.38 -15.08
CA ARG A 159 2.87 9.02 -16.39
C ARG A 159 1.49 8.68 -16.98
N ARG A 160 1.14 7.39 -17.03
CA ARG A 160 -0.16 6.94 -17.59
C ARG A 160 -1.35 7.43 -16.78
N LEU A 161 -1.24 7.49 -15.45
CA LEU A 161 -2.30 8.00 -14.58
C LEU A 161 -2.45 9.52 -14.72
N GLY A 162 -1.34 10.25 -14.86
CA GLY A 162 -1.33 11.69 -15.15
C GLY A 162 -1.94 12.01 -16.51
N GLU A 163 -1.50 11.32 -17.57
CA GLU A 163 -2.06 11.45 -18.91
C GLU A 163 -3.56 11.13 -18.95
N ARG A 164 -4.03 10.14 -18.18
CA ARG A 164 -5.45 9.78 -18.10
C ARG A 164 -6.26 10.78 -17.27
N ALA A 165 -5.64 11.47 -16.32
CA ALA A 165 -6.27 12.55 -15.55
C ALA A 165 -6.38 13.83 -16.40
N GLU A 166 -5.35 14.15 -17.19
CA GLU A 166 -5.34 15.29 -18.12
C GLU A 166 -6.23 15.05 -19.34
N ALA A 167 -6.29 13.81 -19.84
CA ALA A 167 -7.13 13.43 -20.98
C ALA A 167 -8.60 13.19 -20.61
N LYS A 168 -9.07 13.56 -19.40
CA LYS A 168 -10.49 13.51 -19.08
C LYS A 168 -11.17 14.67 -19.82
N PRO A 169 -11.88 14.44 -20.95
CA PRO A 169 -12.57 15.54 -21.57
C PRO A 169 -13.67 15.94 -20.57
N SER A 170 -13.67 17.19 -20.10
CA SER A 170 -14.84 17.76 -19.45
C SER A 170 -15.91 17.94 -20.53
N ARG A 171 -16.45 16.82 -21.02
CA ARG A 171 -17.65 16.85 -21.84
C ARG A 171 -18.72 17.41 -20.93
N ALA A 172 -19.08 18.67 -21.16
CA ALA A 172 -20.02 19.40 -20.34
C ALA A 172 -21.29 18.55 -20.12
N ALA A 173 -21.65 18.34 -18.86
CA ALA A 173 -22.86 17.63 -18.49
C ALA A 173 -24.08 18.38 -19.04
N ARG A 174 -25.04 17.67 -19.64
CA ARG A 174 -26.28 18.26 -20.16
C ARG A 174 -27.34 18.24 -19.07
N ALA A 175 -28.00 19.37 -18.83
CA ALA A 175 -29.12 19.45 -17.90
C ALA A 175 -30.41 18.90 -18.55
N CYS A 176 -31.19 18.12 -17.81
CA CYS A 176 -32.49 17.65 -18.26
C CYS A 176 -33.51 18.80 -18.25
N ALA A 177 -34.27 18.98 -19.35
CA ALA A 177 -35.31 20.00 -19.44
C ALA A 177 -36.51 19.79 -18.47
N GLN A 178 -36.75 18.55 -18.03
CA GLN A 178 -37.88 18.22 -17.16
C GLN A 178 -37.57 18.33 -15.66
N CYS A 179 -36.37 17.92 -15.24
CA CYS A 179 -36.03 17.80 -13.82
C CYS A 179 -34.69 18.44 -13.46
N SER A 180 -34.05 19.16 -14.39
CA SER A 180 -32.77 19.87 -14.21
C SER A 180 -31.57 19.01 -13.78
N THR A 181 -31.72 17.68 -13.76
CA THR A 181 -30.62 16.78 -13.39
C THR A 181 -29.50 16.84 -14.43
N ALA A 182 -28.25 16.96 -13.98
CA ALA A 182 -27.07 16.89 -14.83
C ALA A 182 -26.81 15.45 -15.29
N ASN A 183 -26.83 15.22 -16.60
CA ASN A 183 -26.59 13.92 -17.22
C ASN A 183 -25.29 13.92 -18.01
N ASP A 184 -24.72 12.73 -18.15
CA ASP A 184 -23.55 12.52 -18.98
C ASP A 184 -23.83 12.94 -20.44
N PRO A 185 -22.82 13.43 -21.16
CA PRO A 185 -22.95 13.96 -22.52
C PRO A 185 -23.50 12.95 -23.55
N ASP A 186 -23.37 11.65 -23.29
CA ASP A 186 -23.82 10.53 -24.10
C ASP A 186 -25.12 9.89 -23.58
N ALA A 187 -25.71 10.43 -22.51
CA ALA A 187 -26.97 9.95 -21.96
C ALA A 187 -28.13 10.25 -22.93
N ARG A 188 -28.82 9.20 -23.40
CA ARG A 188 -30.06 9.31 -24.20
C ARG A 188 -31.30 9.55 -23.34
N PHE A 189 -31.23 9.22 -22.06
CA PHE A 189 -32.31 9.35 -21.09
C PHE A 189 -31.77 9.96 -19.79
N CYS A 190 -32.61 10.71 -19.10
CA CYS A 190 -32.25 11.29 -17.81
C CYS A 190 -32.15 10.21 -16.73
N LYS A 191 -31.05 10.22 -15.97
CA LYS A 191 -30.78 9.26 -14.89
C LYS A 191 -31.73 9.36 -13.69
N ASN A 192 -32.46 10.47 -13.55
CA ASN A 192 -33.37 10.71 -12.43
C ASN A 192 -34.84 10.50 -12.83
N CYS A 193 -35.30 11.12 -13.92
CA CYS A 193 -36.72 11.06 -14.31
C CYS A 193 -37.02 10.14 -15.51
N GLY A 194 -36.00 9.56 -16.16
CA GLY A 194 -36.18 8.71 -17.34
C GLY A 194 -36.57 9.44 -18.64
N GLY A 195 -36.75 10.77 -18.61
CA GLY A 195 -37.10 11.57 -19.78
C GLY A 195 -36.02 11.53 -20.87
N ARG A 196 -36.41 11.48 -22.14
CA ARG A 196 -35.47 11.48 -23.28
C ARG A 196 -34.75 12.83 -23.37
N LEU A 197 -33.42 12.80 -23.47
CA LEU A 197 -32.58 13.97 -23.70
C LEU A 197 -32.38 14.14 -25.21
N ALA A 198 -32.57 15.36 -25.73
CA ALA A 198 -32.41 15.68 -27.16
C ALA A 198 -30.94 15.66 -27.63
#